data_AF-A0A945C6T8-F1
#
_entry.id   AF-A0A945C6T8-F1
#
_cell.length_a   1.000
_cell.length_b   1.000
_cell.length_c   1.000
_cell.angle_alpha   90.00
_cell.angle_beta   90.00
_cell.angle_gamma   90.00
#
_symmetry.space_group_name_H-M   'P 1'
#
loop_
_entity.id
_entity.type
_entity.pdbx_description
1 polymer ?
#
loop_
_entity_poly.entity_id
_entity_poly.type
_entity_poly.pdbx_seq_one_letter_code
_entity_poly.pdbx_strand_id
1 'polypeptide(L)' 'GRSVQSIDAGSKKVEDLTGLIQTDAAVNPGNSGGPLLDRIGQVIGVNVGVAVGLENMSFALPINLVKELVDTYESGVIPQ' A
#
# COMPACT_ATOMS: atom_id res chain seq x y z
N GLY A 1 -12.20 2.00 10.09
CA GLY A 1 -11.34 2.33 8.92
C GLY A 1 -12.13 2.12 7.65
N ARG A 2 -11.87 2.87 6.58
CA ARG A 2 -12.51 2.72 5.27
C ARG A 2 -11.89 1.51 4.55
N SER A 3 -12.71 0.68 3.88
CA SER A 3 -12.22 -0.39 3.00
C SER A 3 -11.95 0.16 1.60
N VAL A 4 -10.85 -0.29 0.99
CA VAL A 4 -10.46 0.03 -0.39
C VAL A 4 -10.30 -1.28 -1.15
N GLN A 5 -10.89 -1.37 -2.34
CA GLN A 5 -10.75 -2.55 -3.19
C GLN A 5 -9.58 -2.32 -4.17
N SER A 6 -8.59 -3.20 -4.14
CA SER A 6 -7.56 -3.30 -5.19
C SER A 6 -7.91 -4.42 -6.17
N ILE A 7 -7.52 -4.25 -7.44
CA ILE A 7 -7.59 -5.27 -8.50
C ILE A 7 -6.20 -5.33 -9.09
N ASP A 8 -5.53 -6.47 -8.94
CA ASP A 8 -4.25 -6.74 -9.60
C ASP A 8 -4.50 -7.36 -10.98
N ALA A 9 -3.76 -6.95 -12.00
CA ALA A 9 -4.03 -7.32 -13.39
C ALA A 9 -3.80 -8.82 -13.70
N GLY A 10 -3.08 -9.54 -12.83
CA GLY A 10 -2.83 -10.98 -12.93
C GLY A 10 -3.68 -11.85 -11.98
N SER A 11 -4.29 -11.25 -10.96
CA SER A 11 -5.02 -11.94 -9.91
C SER A 11 -6.36 -11.25 -9.71
N LYS A 12 -7.47 -11.91 -10.08
CA LYS A 12 -8.83 -11.46 -9.72
C LYS A 12 -9.09 -11.66 -8.22
N LYS A 13 -8.23 -11.12 -7.36
CA LYS A 13 -8.42 -11.06 -5.91
C LYS A 13 -8.79 -9.62 -5.58
N VAL A 14 -10.05 -9.43 -5.18
CA VAL A 14 -10.48 -8.18 -4.55
C VAL A 14 -10.03 -8.28 -3.10
N GLU A 15 -9.00 -7.52 -2.74
CA GLU A 15 -8.55 -7.42 -1.37
C GLU A 15 -9.23 -6.20 -0.74
N ASP A 16 -9.98 -6.42 0.34
CA ASP A 16 -10.47 -5.34 1.21
C ASP A 16 -9.29 -4.81 2.03
N LEU A 17 -8.61 -3.81 1.50
CA LEU A 17 -7.50 -3.17 2.17
C LEU A 17 -8.05 -2.21 3.22
N THR A 18 -7.84 -2.53 4.50
CA THR A 18 -8.17 -1.68 5.64
C THR A 18 -6.90 -1.19 6.33
N GLY A 19 -6.94 -0.02 6.96
CA GLY A 19 -5.78 0.53 7.68
C GLY A 19 -4.72 1.20 6.80
N LEU A 20 -5.03 1.49 5.54
CA LEU A 20 -4.16 2.25 4.64
C LEU A 20 -3.99 3.71 5.10
N ILE A 21 -2.85 4.29 4.77
CA ILE A 21 -2.64 5.74 4.83
C ILE A 21 -3.28 6.33 3.58
N GLN A 22 -4.22 7.26 3.73
CA GLN A 22 -4.70 8.09 2.63
C GLN A 22 -3.80 9.33 2.52
N THR A 23 -3.39 9.66 1.30
CA THR A 23 -2.56 10.83 1.01
C THR A 23 -3.08 11.59 -0.21
N ASP A 24 -2.78 12.89 -0.26
CA ASP A 24 -2.95 13.76 -1.42
C ASP A 24 -1.69 13.81 -2.31
N ALA A 25 -0.61 13.13 -1.90
CA ALA A 25 0.55 12.93 -2.75
C ALA A 25 0.15 12.13 -4.00
N ALA A 26 0.51 12.64 -5.17
CA ALA A 26 0.17 11.99 -6.44
C ALA A 26 0.82 10.61 -6.55
N VAL A 27 0.01 9.55 -6.51
CA VAL A 27 0.43 8.18 -6.81
C VAL A 27 0.08 7.87 -8.27
N ASN A 28 1.10 7.61 -9.08
CA ASN A 28 1.01 7.38 -10.52
C ASN A 28 1.75 6.08 -10.87
N PRO A 29 1.43 5.42 -12.00
CA PRO A 29 2.22 4.30 -12.50
C PRO A 29 3.73 4.64 -12.49
N GLY A 30 4.53 3.81 -11.85
CA GLY A 30 5.97 3.99 -11.71
C GLY A 30 6.44 4.49 -10.34
N ASN A 31 5.57 5.04 -9.48
CA ASN A 31 5.91 5.31 -8.07
C ASN A 31 5.33 4.29 -7.08
N SER A 32 4.47 3.38 -7.54
CA SER A 32 4.05 2.18 -6.80
C SER A 32 5.26 1.39 -6.31
N GLY A 33 5.26 0.99 -5.04
CA GLY A 33 6.38 0.32 -4.39
C GLY A 33 7.45 1.26 -3.81
N GLY A 34 7.43 2.54 -4.16
CA GLY A 34 8.31 3.57 -3.58
C GLY A 34 7.87 4.03 -2.19
N PRO A 35 8.74 4.73 -1.44
CA PRO A 35 8.44 5.20 -0.10
C PRO A 35 7.49 6.41 -0.11
N LEU A 36 6.57 6.43 0.85
CA LEU A 36 5.89 7.64 1.29
C LEU A 36 6.70 8.26 2.43
N LEU A 37 7.16 9.50 2.24
CA LEU A 37 8.01 10.22 3.19
C LEU A 37 7.23 11.29 3.95
N ASP A 38 7.58 11.50 5.21
CA ASP A 38 7.17 12.69 5.95
C ASP A 38 8.04 13.91 5.59
N ARG A 39 7.76 15.06 6.22
CA ARG A 39 8.43 16.34 5.94
C ARG A 39 9.92 16.37 6.28
N ILE A 40 10.41 15.40 7.05
CA ILE A 40 11.82 15.29 7.44
C ILE A 40 12.51 14.10 6.77
N GLY A 41 11.83 13.44 5.81
CA GLY A 41 12.38 12.36 5.01
C GLY A 41 12.29 10.97 5.66
N GLN A 42 11.48 10.80 6.72
CA GLN A 42 11.24 9.47 7.30
C GLN A 42 10.22 8.69 6.46
N VAL A 43 10.48 7.40 6.26
CA VAL A 43 9.53 6.51 5.58
C VAL A 43 8.37 6.21 6.53
N ILE A 44 7.17 6.62 6.14
CA ILE A 44 5.92 6.35 6.87
C ILE A 44 5.03 5.32 6.19
N GLY A 45 5.29 4.99 4.92
CA GLY A 45 4.59 3.94 4.21
C GLY A 45 5.17 3.59 2.85
N VAL A 46 4.49 2.68 2.13
CA VAL A 46 4.83 2.25 0.76
C VAL A 46 3.66 2.53 -0.16
N ASN A 47 3.87 3.28 -1.24
CA ASN A 47 2.82 3.66 -2.18
C ASN A 47 2.25 2.43 -2.88
N VAL A 48 0.92 2.33 -2.95
CA VAL A 48 0.22 1.25 -3.67
C VAL A 48 -0.58 1.80 -4.83
N GLY A 49 -0.53 1.10 -5.97
CA GLY A 49 -1.42 1.40 -7.09
C GLY A 49 -2.87 1.12 -6.69
N VAL A 50 -3.75 2.10 -6.86
CA VAL A 50 -5.18 1.95 -6.54
C VAL A 50 -5.95 1.52 -7.78
N ALA A 51 -6.98 0.68 -7.58
CA ALA A 51 -7.86 0.24 -8.67
C ALA A 51 -8.74 1.38 -9.22
N VAL A 52 -9.20 1.17 -10.45
CA VAL A 52 -10.06 2.08 -11.21
C VAL A 52 -11.33 2.43 -10.42
N GLY A 53 -11.67 3.72 -10.35
CA GLY A 53 -12.89 4.22 -9.68
C GLY A 53 -12.66 5.03 -8.41
N LEU A 54 -11.41 5.21 -7.97
CA LEU A 54 -11.02 6.05 -6.82
C LEU A 54 -10.23 7.28 -7.28
N GLU A 55 -10.79 8.01 -8.24
CA GLU A 55 -10.19 9.26 -8.72
C GLU A 55 -10.02 10.24 -7.54
N ASN A 56 -8.84 10.86 -7.44
CA ASN A 56 -8.43 11.76 -6.36
C ASN A 56 -8.17 11.11 -4.98
N MET A 57 -8.01 9.80 -4.91
CA MET A 57 -7.56 9.12 -3.69
C MET A 57 -6.28 8.34 -3.95
N SER A 58 -5.25 8.61 -3.15
CA SER A 58 -3.99 7.87 -3.16
C SER A 58 -3.78 7.20 -1.81
N PHE A 59 -3.21 6.00 -1.84
CA PHE A 59 -3.02 5.18 -0.65
C PHE A 59 -1.60 4.63 -0.52
N ALA A 60 -1.20 4.39 0.72
CA ALA A 60 0.04 3.71 1.05
C ALA A 60 -0.17 2.68 2.17
N LEU A 61 0.59 1.59 2.12
CA LEU A 61 0.70 0.64 3.24
C LEU A 61 1.49 1.29 4.38
N PRO A 62 1.03 1.25 5.64
CA PRO A 62 1.79 1.75 6.77
C PRO A 62 3.13 1.03 6.94
N ILE A 63 4.22 1.77 7.24
CA ILE A 63 5.57 1.17 7.31
C ILE A 63 5.70 0.06 8.37
N ASN A 64 4.94 0.13 9.46
CA ASN A 64 4.96 -0.92 10.49
C ASN A 64 4.38 -2.25 9.98
N LEU A 65 3.31 -2.20 9.19
CA LEU A 65 2.73 -3.39 8.56
C LEU A 65 3.74 -4.01 7.57
N VAL A 66 4.39 -3.17 6.77
CA VAL A 66 5.39 -3.63 5.80
C VAL A 66 6.56 -4.33 6.51
N LYS A 67 7.05 -3.77 7.62
CA LYS A 67 8.12 -4.40 8.42
C LYS A 67 7.72 -5.77 8.95
N GLU A 68 6.52 -5.89 9.54
CA GLU A 68 6.00 -7.16 10.05
C GLU A 68 5.88 -8.21 8.94
N LEU A 69 5.41 -7.82 7.76
CA LEU A 69 5.33 -8.70 6.59
C LEU A 69 6.72 -9.15 6.15
N VAL A 70 7.68 -8.24 6.03
CA VAL A 70 9.07 -8.56 5.66
C VAL A 70 9.68 -9.54 6.65
N ASP A 71 9.56 -9.28 7.96
CA ASP A 71 10.06 -10.17 9.02
C ASP A 71 9.44 -11.57 8.90
N THR A 72 8.14 -11.64 8.61
CA THR A 72 7.41 -12.91 8.43
C THR A 72 7.93 -13.67 7.20
N TYR A 73 8.06 -13.00 6.05
CA TYR A 73 8.62 -13.58 4.83
C TYR A 73 10.07 -14.06 5.02
N GLU A 74 10.92 -13.27 5.68
CA GLU A 74 12.31 -13.65 5.96
C GLU A 74 12.42 -14.84 6.91
N SER A 75 11.46 -15.01 7.82
CA SER A 75 11.35 -16.20 8.69
C SER A 75 10.92 -17.47 7.96
N GLY A 76 10.58 -17.39 6.67
CA GLY A 76 10.08 -18.51 5.88
C GLY A 76 8.60 -18.84 6.12
N VAL A 77 7.89 -18.01 6.89
CA VAL A 77 6.44 -18.10 7.06
C VAL A 77 5.80 -17.24 5.96
N ILE A 78 4.96 -17.84 5.11
CA ILE A 78 4.16 -17.07 4.15
C ILE A 78 2.79 -16.85 4.81
N PRO A 79 2.40 -15.60 5.14
CA PRO A 79 1.05 -15.30 5.60
C PRO A 79 0.04 -15.77 4.52
N GLN A 80 -0.99 -16.49 4.94
CA GLN A 80 -2.09 -16.92 4.06
C GLN A 80 -3.13 -15.82 3.88
#